data_AF-A0A1I8BYI9-F1
#
_entry.id   AF-A0A1I8BYI9-F1
#
_cell.length_a   1.000
_cell.length_b   1.000
_cell.length_c   1.000
_cell.angle_alpha   90.00
_cell.angle_beta   90.00
_cell.angle_gamma   90.00
#
_symmetry.space_group_name_H-M   'P 1'
#
loop_
_entity.id
_entity.type
_entity.pdbx_description
1 polymer ?
#
loop_
_entity_poly.entity_id
_entity_poly.type
_entity_poly.pdbx_seq_one_letter_code
_entity_poly.pdbx_strand_id
1 'polypeptide(L)'
;MSKYQQLFEQQHQQLRAGLHKAAASTIACWTAQGSSINNCVLDCTRQQHQQLRAGLHKAAASTIACWTAQGSSINNCVLDCTRQQHQQLRAGLHKAAASTIACWTAQGSSINNCVLDCTRQQHQQLRAGLHKAAASTIACWTAQGSSINNCVLDCTRQQHQQLRAGLHKAAASTIACWTAQGSSINNCVLDCNIIISTSS
;
A
#
# COMPACT_ATOMS: atom_id res chain seq x y z
N MET A 1 -24.45 11.24 8.43
CA MET A 1 -23.30 12.17 8.53
C MET A 1 -22.29 11.84 7.43
N SER A 2 -21.67 12.84 6.81
CA SER A 2 -20.58 12.68 5.85
C SER A 2 -19.25 12.98 6.53
N LYS A 3 -18.20 12.18 6.31
CA LYS A 3 -16.85 12.42 6.85
C LYS A 3 -15.83 12.41 5.70
N TYR A 4 -14.99 13.43 5.61
CA TYR A 4 -13.90 13.52 4.62
C TYR A 4 -12.61 13.88 5.35
N GLN A 5 -11.52 13.17 5.05
CA GLN A 5 -10.20 13.45 5.60
C GLN A 5 -9.13 13.16 4.56
N GLN A 6 -8.19 14.10 4.40
CA GLN A 6 -7.05 13.97 3.49
C GLN A 6 -5.76 14.26 4.23
N LEU A 7 -4.75 13.39 4.05
CA LEU A 7 -3.41 13.53 4.61
C LEU A 7 -2.39 13.45 3.48
N PHE A 8 -1.52 14.46 3.39
CA PHE A 8 -0.46 14.54 2.38
C PHE A 8 0.89 14.82 3.03
N GLU A 9 1.91 14.03 2.69
CA GLU A 9 3.28 14.24 3.14
C GLU A 9 4.26 14.14 1.96
N GLN A 10 5.21 15.08 1.88
CA GLN A 10 6.28 15.10 0.87
C GLN A 10 7.66 15.25 1.51
N GLN A 11 8.61 14.40 1.10
CA GLN A 11 10.00 14.46 1.57
C GLN A 11 11.00 14.41 0.41
N HIS A 12 12.05 15.24 0.51
CA HIS A 12 13.19 15.28 -0.43
C HIS A 12 14.50 15.18 0.35
N GLN A 13 15.40 14.29 -0.08
CA GLN A 13 16.72 14.11 0.53
C GLN A 13 17.82 13.94 -0.53
N GLN A 14 18.95 14.61 -0.31
CA GLN A 14 20.16 14.49 -1.13
C GLN A 14 21.36 14.15 -0.24
N LEU A 15 22.07 13.08 -0.58
CA LEU A 15 23.21 12.58 0.19
C LEU A 15 24.39 12.28 -0.73
N ARG A 16 25.58 12.71 -0.31
CA ARG A 16 26.82 12.57 -1.10
C ARG A 16 27.45 11.19 -0.91
N ALA A 17 27.75 10.79 0.31
CA ALA A 17 28.37 9.51 0.60
C ALA A 17 27.93 9.02 1.99
N GLY A 18 27.90 7.70 2.18
CA GLY A 18 27.79 7.10 3.51
C GLY A 18 26.83 5.92 3.60
N LEU A 19 26.54 5.53 4.83
CA LEU A 19 25.52 4.55 5.16
C LEU A 19 24.20 5.28 5.41
N HIS A 20 23.19 4.97 4.62
CA HIS A 20 21.85 5.51 4.83
C HIS A 20 20.85 4.39 5.10
N LYS A 21 20.14 4.51 6.22
CA LYS A 21 19.03 3.63 6.60
C LYS A 21 17.77 4.48 6.64
N ALA A 22 16.77 4.10 5.86
CA ALA A 22 15.46 4.72 5.87
C ALA A 22 14.41 3.68 6.23
N ALA A 23 13.56 4.01 7.20
CA ALA A 23 12.32 3.31 7.48
C ALA A 23 11.18 4.32 7.35
N ALA A 24 10.16 4.00 6.56
CA ALA A 24 9.02 4.90 6.38
C ALA A 24 7.72 4.12 6.23
N SER A 25 6.72 4.48 7.03
CA SER A 25 5.42 3.81 7.08
C SER A 25 4.33 4.82 6.75
N THR A 26 3.39 4.43 5.89
CA THR A 26 2.15 5.17 5.64
C THR A 26 1.00 4.30 6.10
N ILE A 27 0.20 4.80 7.03
CA ILE A 27 -0.89 4.03 7.65
C ILE A 27 -2.17 4.85 7.57
N ALA A 28 -3.21 4.28 6.97
CA ALA A 28 -4.55 4.80 6.91
C ALA A 28 -5.49 3.78 7.58
N CYS A 29 -6.06 4.13 8.73
CA CYS A 29 -6.98 3.26 9.44
C CYS A 29 -8.30 3.98 9.67
N TRP A 30 -9.40 3.31 9.36
CA TRP A 30 -10.73 3.80 9.64
C TRP A 30 -11.56 2.74 10.37
N THR A 31 -12.26 3.19 11.41
CA THR A 31 -13.13 2.34 12.22
C THR A 31 -14.48 3.01 12.43
N ALA A 32 -15.55 2.25 12.25
CA ALA A 32 -16.90 2.61 12.70
C ALA A 32 -17.50 1.53 13.60
N GLN A 33 -18.13 1.98 14.68
CA GLN A 33 -18.80 1.12 15.65
C GLN A 33 -20.19 1.69 15.93
N GLY A 34 -21.23 0.87 15.80
CA GLY A 34 -22.62 1.25 16.12
C GLY A 34 -23.12 2.50 15.39
N SER A 35 -22.58 2.77 14.19
CA SER A 35 -22.75 4.07 13.52
C SER A 35 -23.58 3.95 12.24
N SER A 36 -24.33 4.99 11.92
CA SER A 36 -25.00 5.15 10.61
C SER A 36 -24.29 6.22 9.78
N ILE A 37 -23.61 5.79 8.72
CA ILE A 37 -22.74 6.62 7.89
C ILE A 37 -23.27 6.63 6.47
N ASN A 38 -23.57 7.82 5.96
CA ASN A 38 -24.05 7.95 4.59
C ASN A 38 -22.88 8.00 3.60
N ASN A 39 -21.83 8.76 3.95
CA ASN A 39 -20.64 8.83 3.11
C ASN A 39 -19.38 8.99 3.98
N CYS A 40 -18.30 8.33 3.60
CA CYS A 40 -16.99 8.49 4.24
C CYS A 40 -15.87 8.40 3.21
N VAL A 41 -14.93 9.34 3.24
CA VAL A 41 -13.74 9.29 2.40
C VAL A 41 -12.50 9.57 3.26
N LEU A 42 -11.51 8.70 3.17
CA LEU A 42 -10.18 8.91 3.74
C LEU A 42 -9.14 8.73 2.63
N ASP A 43 -8.31 9.74 2.41
CA ASP A 43 -7.20 9.70 1.45
C ASP A 43 -5.89 10.00 2.20
N CYS A 44 -4.94 9.07 2.10
CA CYS A 44 -3.61 9.19 2.68
C CYS A 44 -2.55 9.04 1.60
N THR A 45 -1.87 10.13 1.27
CA THR A 45 -0.83 10.15 0.24
C THR A 45 0.54 10.52 0.82
N ARG A 46 1.57 9.72 0.53
CA ARG A 46 2.97 10.05 0.86
C ARG A 46 3.88 9.98 -0.35
N GLN A 47 4.67 11.03 -0.57
CA GLN A 47 5.66 11.13 -1.64
C GLN A 47 7.08 11.28 -1.08
N GLN A 48 8.02 10.51 -1.63
CA GLN A 48 9.41 10.56 -1.21
C GLN A 48 10.38 10.53 -2.38
N HIS A 49 11.34 11.44 -2.37
CA HIS A 49 12.39 11.52 -3.36
C HIS A 49 13.76 11.50 -2.68
N GLN A 50 14.63 10.61 -3.15
CA GLN A 50 15.97 10.43 -2.60
C GLN A 50 17.02 10.35 -3.70
N GLN A 51 18.09 11.11 -3.54
CA GLN A 51 19.27 11.03 -4.37
C GLN A 51 20.50 10.69 -3.53
N LEU A 52 21.21 9.63 -3.92
CA LEU A 52 22.44 9.19 -3.28
C LEU A 52 23.55 9.07 -4.34
N ARG A 53 24.72 9.70 -4.11
CA ARG A 53 25.83 9.53 -5.07
C ARG A 53 26.58 8.22 -4.85
N ALA A 54 27.05 7.95 -3.63
CA ALA A 54 27.78 6.72 -3.34
C ALA A 54 27.42 6.15 -1.97
N GLY A 55 27.38 4.83 -1.83
CA GLY A 55 27.37 4.19 -0.52
C GLY A 55 26.43 3.00 -0.38
N LEU A 56 26.10 2.69 0.88
CA LEU A 56 25.21 1.60 1.24
C LEU A 56 23.86 2.17 1.64
N HIS A 57 22.82 1.80 0.89
CA HIS A 57 21.45 2.21 1.17
C HIS A 57 20.61 1.01 1.59
N LYS A 58 19.97 1.10 2.76
CA LYS A 58 18.97 0.15 3.22
C LYS A 58 17.65 0.88 3.42
N ALA A 59 16.61 0.45 2.72
CA ALA A 59 15.27 0.97 2.88
C ALA A 59 14.31 -0.13 3.32
N ALA A 60 13.49 0.19 4.32
CA ALA A 60 12.28 -0.55 4.64
C ALA A 60 11.10 0.41 4.48
N ALA A 61 10.04 -0.01 3.79
CA ALA A 61 8.85 0.82 3.68
C ALA A 61 7.56 -0.01 3.74
N SER A 62 6.59 0.45 4.51
CA SER A 62 5.26 -0.16 4.57
C SER A 62 4.18 0.83 4.18
N THR A 63 3.18 0.34 3.45
CA THR A 63 1.92 1.04 3.21
C THR A 63 0.81 0.16 3.76
N ILE A 64 -0.02 0.69 4.66
CA ILE A 64 -1.08 -0.06 5.31
C ILE A 64 -2.38 0.72 5.20
N ALA A 65 -3.43 0.05 4.72
CA ALA A 65 -4.79 0.54 4.65
C ALA A 65 -5.68 -0.45 5.41
N CYS A 66 -6.34 0.00 6.47
CA CYS A 66 -7.23 -0.83 7.27
C CYS A 66 -8.61 -0.18 7.39
N TRP A 67 -9.64 -0.97 7.13
CA TRP A 67 -11.03 -0.55 7.29
C TRP A 67 -11.78 -1.56 8.16
N THR A 68 -12.46 -1.05 9.18
CA THR A 68 -13.23 -1.88 10.11
C THR A 68 -14.61 -1.29 10.37
N ALA A 69 -15.66 -2.10 10.22
CA ALA A 69 -17.01 -1.76 10.66
C ALA A 69 -17.60 -2.83 11.57
N GLN A 70 -18.17 -2.39 12.69
CA GLN A 70 -18.84 -3.26 13.65
C GLN A 70 -20.23 -2.71 13.97
N GLY A 71 -21.26 -3.53 13.76
CA GLY A 71 -22.66 -3.16 14.04
C GLY A 71 -23.09 -1.86 13.35
N SER A 72 -22.55 -1.56 12.15
CA SER A 72 -22.72 -0.27 11.50
C SER A 72 -23.50 -0.38 10.19
N SER A 73 -24.20 0.69 9.83
CA SER A 73 -24.88 0.83 8.54
C SER A 73 -24.18 1.89 7.71
N ILE A 74 -23.63 1.50 6.56
CA ILE A 74 -22.74 2.32 5.75
C ILE A 74 -23.25 2.31 4.31
N ASN A 75 -23.63 3.48 3.79
CA ASN A 75 -24.08 3.56 2.41
C ASN A 75 -22.88 3.62 1.45
N ASN A 76 -22.01 4.61 1.59
CA ASN A 76 -20.80 4.71 0.76
C ASN A 76 -19.56 4.94 1.63
N CYS A 77 -18.47 4.22 1.35
CA CYS A 77 -17.15 4.56 1.88
C CYS A 77 -16.02 4.33 0.88
N VAL A 78 -15.01 5.19 0.96
CA VAL A 78 -13.77 5.09 0.19
C VAL A 78 -12.60 5.30 1.15
N LEU A 79 -11.61 4.43 1.07
CA LEU A 79 -10.34 4.60 1.75
C LEU A 79 -9.22 4.35 0.74
N ASP A 80 -8.41 5.38 0.49
CA ASP A 80 -7.25 5.34 -0.41
C ASP A 80 -5.98 5.59 0.41
N CYS A 81 -4.99 4.73 0.24
CA CYS A 81 -3.68 4.85 0.83
C CYS A 81 -2.61 4.71 -0.26
N THR A 82 -2.04 5.83 -0.68
CA THR A 82 -1.08 5.88 -1.77
C THR A 82 0.32 6.27 -1.29
N ARG A 83 1.33 5.50 -1.73
CA ARG A 83 2.74 5.80 -1.45
C ARG A 83 3.59 5.79 -2.71
N GLN A 84 4.25 6.90 -2.96
CA GLN A 84 5.11 7.16 -4.11
C GLN A 84 6.55 7.33 -3.68
N GLN A 85 7.47 6.62 -4.33
CA GLN A 85 8.90 6.71 -4.02
C GLN A 85 9.77 6.72 -5.27
N HIS A 86 10.60 7.76 -5.37
CA HIS A 86 11.63 7.88 -6.38
C HIS A 86 13.02 7.85 -5.75
N GLN A 87 13.88 7.00 -6.28
CA GLN A 87 15.25 6.84 -5.80
C GLN A 87 16.24 6.82 -6.95
N GLN A 88 17.29 7.63 -6.83
CA GLN A 88 18.44 7.61 -7.71
C GLN A 88 19.70 7.30 -6.93
N LEU A 89 20.40 6.24 -7.31
CA LEU A 89 21.69 5.85 -6.76
C LEU A 89 22.73 5.80 -7.89
N ARG A 90 23.84 6.55 -7.77
CA ARG A 90 24.89 6.49 -8.81
C ARG A 90 25.76 5.25 -8.63
N ALA A 91 26.30 5.01 -7.43
CA ALA A 91 27.16 3.87 -7.18
C ALA A 91 26.92 3.25 -5.80
N GLY A 92 26.89 1.92 -5.71
CA GLY A 92 26.97 1.23 -4.43
C GLY A 92 26.00 0.07 -4.28
N LEU A 93 25.64 -0.22 -3.03
CA LEU A 93 24.78 -1.36 -2.71
C LEU A 93 23.44 -0.87 -2.16
N HIS A 94 22.36 -1.35 -2.78
CA HIS A 94 21.00 -1.00 -2.40
C HIS A 94 20.24 -2.25 -1.96
N LYS A 95 19.70 -2.23 -0.74
CA LYS A 95 18.75 -3.23 -0.26
C LYS A 95 17.42 -2.53 0.05
N ALA A 96 16.35 -3.00 -0.57
CA ALA A 96 15.00 -2.58 -0.24
C ALA A 96 14.15 -3.77 0.20
N ALA A 97 13.39 -3.58 1.26
CA ALA A 97 12.24 -4.40 1.61
C ALA A 97 11.02 -3.49 1.64
N ALA A 98 9.91 -3.91 1.05
CA ALA A 98 8.71 -3.11 1.17
C ALA A 98 7.42 -3.93 1.11
N SER A 99 6.51 -3.63 2.02
CA SER A 99 5.21 -4.27 2.17
C SER A 99 4.07 -3.32 1.84
N THR A 100 3.02 -3.85 1.21
CA THR A 100 1.74 -3.18 1.03
C THR A 100 0.67 -4.08 1.65
N ILE A 101 -0.16 -3.53 2.54
CA ILE A 101 -1.19 -4.29 3.25
C ILE A 101 -2.52 -3.54 3.13
N ALA A 102 -3.55 -4.25 2.70
CA ALA A 102 -4.93 -3.78 2.68
C ALA A 102 -5.79 -4.77 3.47
N CYS A 103 -6.44 -4.31 4.53
CA CYS A 103 -7.30 -5.12 5.38
C CYS A 103 -8.69 -4.51 5.46
N TRP A 104 -9.71 -5.32 5.22
CA TRP A 104 -11.10 -4.93 5.36
C TRP A 104 -11.83 -5.93 6.24
N THR A 105 -12.55 -5.42 7.24
CA THR A 105 -13.30 -6.22 8.19
C THR A 105 -14.69 -5.63 8.41
N ALA A 106 -15.73 -6.44 8.25
CA ALA A 106 -17.09 -6.10 8.66
C ALA A 106 -17.68 -7.18 9.57
N GLN A 107 -18.28 -6.75 10.68
CA GLN A 107 -18.98 -7.62 11.60
C GLN A 107 -20.36 -7.06 11.91
N GLY A 108 -21.41 -7.84 11.72
CA GLY A 108 -22.79 -7.43 11.99
C GLY A 108 -23.21 -6.13 11.28
N SER A 109 -22.64 -5.85 10.10
CA SER A 109 -22.78 -4.54 9.44
C SER A 109 -23.53 -4.64 8.11
N SER A 110 -24.19 -3.56 7.72
CA SER A 110 -24.86 -3.43 6.42
C SER A 110 -24.14 -2.37 5.59
N ILE A 111 -23.57 -2.77 4.45
CA ILE A 111 -22.66 -1.97 3.64
C ILE A 111 -23.15 -1.98 2.19
N ASN A 112 -23.52 -0.81 1.65
CA ASN A 112 -24.00 -0.74 0.28
C ASN A 112 -22.83 -0.66 -0.72
N ASN A 113 -21.95 0.34 -0.62
CA ASN A 113 -20.74 0.41 -1.44
C ASN A 113 -19.52 0.74 -0.58
N CYS A 114 -18.45 -0.04 -0.74
CA CYS A 114 -17.16 0.29 -0.15
C CYS A 114 -15.99 0.06 -1.10
N VAL A 115 -15.03 0.98 -1.10
CA VAL A 115 -13.77 0.86 -1.83
C VAL A 115 -12.61 1.03 -0.87
N LEU A 116 -11.68 0.08 -0.89
CA LEU A 116 -10.39 0.15 -0.21
C LEU A 116 -9.30 0.03 -1.28
N ASP A 117 -8.51 1.07 -1.48
CA ASP A 117 -7.34 1.06 -2.37
C ASP A 117 -6.07 1.28 -1.52
N CYS A 118 -5.10 0.40 -1.69
CA CYS A 118 -3.78 0.52 -1.12
C CYS A 118 -2.74 0.39 -2.21
N THR A 119 -2.24 1.53 -2.68
CA THR A 119 -1.32 1.60 -3.80
C THR A 119 0.08 2.01 -3.38
N ARG A 120 1.08 1.29 -3.91
CA ARG A 120 2.49 1.63 -3.72
C ARG A 120 3.27 1.58 -5.01
N GLN A 121 3.78 2.73 -5.44
CA GLN A 121 4.64 2.82 -6.61
C GLN A 121 6.07 3.21 -6.22
N GLN A 122 7.03 2.56 -6.89
CA GLN A 122 8.44 2.77 -6.62
C GLN A 122 9.23 2.80 -7.93
N HIS A 123 9.93 3.89 -8.14
CA HIS A 123 10.86 4.06 -9.25
C HIS A 123 12.29 4.14 -8.71
N GLN A 124 13.16 3.33 -9.31
CA GLN A 124 14.56 3.24 -8.93
C GLN A 124 15.46 3.29 -10.16
N GLN A 125 16.47 4.15 -10.09
CA GLN A 125 17.56 4.19 -11.06
C GLN A 125 18.88 3.94 -10.35
N LEU A 126 19.59 2.90 -10.79
CA LEU A 126 20.92 2.56 -10.33
C LEU A 126 21.89 2.61 -11.51
N ARG A 127 22.94 3.44 -11.43
CA ARG A 127 23.96 3.46 -12.50
C ARG A 127 24.96 2.31 -12.37
N ALA A 128 25.49 2.07 -11.17
CA ALA A 128 26.46 1.01 -10.94
C ALA A 128 26.28 0.35 -9.57
N GLY A 129 26.25 -0.98 -9.51
CA GLY A 129 26.42 -1.72 -8.26
C GLY A 129 25.43 -2.86 -8.07
N LEU A 130 25.07 -3.15 -6.81
CA LEU A 130 24.29 -4.33 -6.47
C LEU A 130 22.94 -3.94 -5.86
N HIS A 131 21.86 -4.44 -6.45
CA HIS A 131 20.52 -4.16 -5.99
C HIS A 131 19.81 -5.45 -5.56
N LYS A 132 19.30 -5.46 -4.32
CA LYS A 132 18.42 -6.50 -3.79
C LYS A 132 17.08 -5.88 -3.37
N ALA A 133 15.98 -6.36 -3.93
CA ALA A 133 14.64 -6.02 -3.49
C ALA A 133 13.90 -7.26 -2.99
N ALA A 134 13.15 -7.09 -1.91
CA ALA A 134 12.07 -7.97 -1.54
C ALA A 134 10.80 -7.14 -1.43
N ALA A 135 9.69 -7.69 -1.88
CA ALA A 135 8.41 -7.06 -1.67
C ALA A 135 7.30 -8.05 -1.38
N SER A 136 6.36 -7.62 -0.56
CA SER A 136 5.15 -8.36 -0.26
C SER A 136 3.93 -7.47 -0.42
N THR A 137 2.84 -8.07 -0.90
CA THR A 137 1.52 -7.45 -0.93
C THR A 137 0.56 -8.41 -0.24
N ILE A 138 -0.22 -7.89 0.71
CA ILE A 138 -1.21 -8.67 1.45
C ILE A 138 -2.54 -7.95 1.35
N ALA A 139 -3.57 -8.69 0.97
CA ALA A 139 -4.93 -8.21 0.91
C ALA A 139 -5.83 -9.18 1.69
N CYS A 140 -6.45 -8.69 2.76
CA CYS A 140 -7.29 -9.50 3.63
C CYS A 140 -8.69 -8.91 3.67
N TRP A 141 -9.68 -9.74 3.36
CA TRP A 141 -11.08 -9.38 3.42
C TRP A 141 -11.82 -10.34 4.35
N THR A 142 -12.56 -9.80 5.32
CA THR A 142 -13.31 -10.58 6.30
C THR A 142 -14.71 -9.99 6.52
N ALA A 143 -15.75 -10.80 6.34
CA ALA A 143 -17.12 -10.47 6.72
C ALA A 143 -17.74 -11.53 7.62
N GLN A 144 -18.34 -11.09 8.72
CA GLN A 144 -19.09 -11.96 9.62
C GLN A 144 -20.48 -11.37 9.90
N GLY A 145 -21.55 -12.14 9.67
CA GLY A 145 -22.92 -11.70 9.94
C GLY A 145 -23.30 -10.39 9.23
N SER A 146 -22.74 -10.10 8.05
CA SER A 146 -22.84 -8.79 7.40
C SER A 146 -23.53 -8.88 6.04
N SER A 147 -24.19 -7.79 5.63
CA SER A 147 -24.84 -7.66 4.33
C SER A 147 -24.09 -6.63 3.49
N ILE A 148 -23.49 -7.07 2.38
CA ILE A 148 -22.56 -6.27 1.59
C ILE A 148 -23.00 -6.32 0.13
N ASN A 149 -23.37 -5.16 -0.44
CA ASN A 149 -23.85 -5.11 -1.81
C ASN A 149 -22.70 -5.00 -2.81
N ASN A 150 -21.91 -3.91 -2.75
CA ASN A 150 -20.72 -3.75 -3.56
C ASN A 150 -19.48 -3.50 -2.70
N CYS A 151 -18.42 -4.27 -2.94
CA CYS A 151 -17.13 -3.98 -2.34
C CYS A 151 -15.95 -4.16 -3.31
N VAL A 152 -14.99 -3.25 -3.24
CA VAL A 152 -13.73 -3.37 -3.96
C VAL A 152 -12.60 -3.22 -2.95
N LEU A 153 -11.69 -4.18 -2.96
CA LEU A 153 -10.43 -4.12 -2.25
C LEU A 153 -9.31 -4.29 -3.26
N ASP A 154 -8.60 -3.21 -3.55
CA ASP A 154 -7.42 -3.20 -4.41
C ASP A 154 -6.18 -3.00 -3.55
N CYS A 155 -5.20 -3.88 -3.73
CA CYS A 155 -3.90 -3.78 -3.11
C CYS A 155 -2.84 -3.90 -4.20
N THR A 156 -2.40 -2.76 -4.73
CA THR A 156 -1.49 -2.72 -5.88
C THR A 156 -0.11 -2.24 -5.49
N ARG A 157 0.89 -2.93 -6.03
CA ARG A 157 2.29 -2.53 -5.91
C ARG A 157 2.96 -2.53 -7.26
N GLN A 158 3.56 -1.40 -7.62
CA GLN A 158 4.33 -1.27 -8.84
C GLN A 158 5.78 -0.91 -8.53
N GLN A 159 6.71 -1.56 -9.22
CA GLN A 159 8.12 -1.26 -9.16
C GLN A 159 8.71 -1.16 -10.56
N HIS A 160 9.30 -0.01 -10.85
CA HIS A 160 10.10 0.19 -12.04
C HIS A 160 11.56 0.39 -11.64
N GLN A 161 12.43 -0.36 -12.30
CA GLN A 161 13.85 -0.34 -12.06
C GLN A 161 14.63 -0.20 -13.36
N GLN A 162 15.64 0.66 -13.32
CA GLN A 162 16.64 0.79 -14.37
C GLN A 162 18.02 0.56 -13.77
N LEU A 163 18.78 -0.39 -14.32
CA LEU A 163 20.13 -0.72 -13.88
C LEU A 163 21.11 -0.69 -15.05
N ARG A 164 22.00 0.31 -15.10
CA ARG A 164 22.98 0.39 -16.20
C ARG A 164 24.12 -0.62 -16.10
N ALA A 165 24.61 -0.89 -14.90
CA ALA A 165 25.71 -1.83 -14.68
C ALA A 165 25.63 -2.47 -13.29
N GLY A 166 25.77 -3.80 -13.24
CA GLY A 166 25.86 -4.56 -11.99
C GLY A 166 24.81 -5.67 -11.88
N LEU A 167 24.47 -6.06 -10.65
CA LEU A 167 23.61 -7.23 -10.39
C LEU A 167 22.29 -6.85 -9.75
N HIS A 168 21.20 -7.40 -10.27
CA HIS A 168 19.87 -7.27 -9.71
C HIS A 168 19.33 -8.61 -9.17
N LYS A 169 18.76 -8.58 -7.96
CA LYS A 169 17.92 -9.66 -7.43
C LYS A 169 16.63 -9.08 -6.88
N ALA A 170 15.49 -9.63 -7.29
CA ALA A 170 14.18 -9.28 -6.75
C ALA A 170 13.41 -10.53 -6.34
N ALA A 171 12.66 -10.40 -5.24
CA ALA A 171 11.66 -11.37 -4.81
C ALA A 171 10.34 -10.64 -4.56
N ALA A 172 9.24 -11.28 -4.91
CA ALA A 172 7.89 -10.79 -4.73
C ALA A 172 6.99 -11.89 -4.17
N SER A 173 6.09 -11.53 -3.26
CA SER A 173 5.03 -12.41 -2.79
C SER A 173 3.72 -11.66 -2.67
N THR A 174 2.64 -12.31 -3.11
CA THR A 174 1.28 -11.79 -3.02
C THR A 174 0.45 -12.76 -2.21
N ILE A 175 -0.29 -12.25 -1.23
CA ILE A 175 -1.25 -13.02 -0.44
C ILE A 175 -2.59 -12.31 -0.54
N ALA A 176 -3.62 -13.07 -0.90
CA ALA A 176 -5.00 -12.61 -0.90
C ALA A 176 -5.83 -13.60 -0.08
N CYS A 177 -6.51 -13.09 0.94
CA CYS A 177 -7.33 -13.88 1.85
C CYS A 177 -8.76 -13.34 1.85
N TRP A 178 -9.72 -14.24 1.67
CA TRP A 178 -11.15 -13.93 1.69
C TRP A 178 -11.87 -14.85 2.67
N THR A 179 -12.58 -14.25 3.63
CA THR A 179 -13.37 -14.99 4.61
C THR A 179 -14.77 -14.38 4.73
N ALA A 180 -15.80 -15.19 4.49
CA ALA A 180 -17.20 -14.81 4.68
C ALA A 180 -17.92 -15.86 5.53
N GLN A 181 -18.46 -15.44 6.68
CA GLN A 181 -19.25 -16.31 7.55
C GLN A 181 -20.61 -15.67 7.84
N GLY A 182 -21.70 -16.39 7.53
CA GLY A 182 -23.07 -15.90 7.77
C GLY A 182 -23.35 -14.53 7.15
N SER A 183 -22.67 -14.21 6.04
CA SER A 183 -22.74 -12.90 5.38
C SER A 183 -23.35 -13.04 4.00
N SER A 184 -24.16 -12.06 3.61
CA SER A 184 -24.73 -11.96 2.26
C SER A 184 -23.90 -10.99 1.44
N ILE A 185 -23.24 -11.47 0.39
CA ILE A 185 -22.36 -10.68 -0.46
C ILE A 185 -22.87 -10.77 -1.90
N ASN A 186 -23.15 -9.62 -2.51
CA ASN A 186 -23.63 -9.57 -3.89
C ASN A 186 -22.46 -9.47 -4.89
N ASN A 187 -21.77 -8.32 -4.93
CA ASN A 187 -20.69 -8.08 -5.87
C ASN A 187 -19.45 -7.56 -5.15
N CYS A 188 -18.44 -8.41 -5.02
CA CYS A 188 -17.22 -8.03 -4.36
C CYS A 188 -15.97 -8.48 -5.11
N VAL A 189 -15.00 -7.58 -5.16
CA VAL A 189 -13.71 -7.79 -5.84
C VAL A 189 -12.58 -7.64 -4.83
N LEU A 190 -11.69 -8.62 -4.86
CA LEU A 190 -10.41 -8.60 -4.16
C LEU A 190 -9.33 -8.69 -5.23
N ASP A 191 -8.67 -7.56 -5.51
CA ASP A 191 -7.54 -7.48 -6.41
C ASP A 191 -6.26 -7.19 -5.64
N CYS A 192 -5.20 -7.97 -5.90
CA CYS A 192 -3.96 -7.89 -5.16
C CYS A 192 -2.80 -8.17 -6.11
N ASN A 193 -2.08 -7.12 -6.50
CA ASN A 193 -1.13 -7.20 -7.60
C ASN A 193 0.27 -6.70 -7.21
N ILE A 194 1.29 -7.41 -7.73
CA ILE A 194 2.67 -6.93 -7.76
C ILE A 194 3.14 -6.88 -9.21
N ILE A 195 3.46 -5.68 -9.66
CA ILE A 195 4.03 -5.40 -10.98
C ILE A 195 5.49 -5.01 -10.78
N ILE A 196 6.42 -5.78 -11.35
CA ILE A 196 7.86 -5.48 -11.33
C ILE A 196 8.36 -5.40 -12.76
N SER A 197 8.86 -4.24 -13.14
CA SER A 197 9.50 -3.98 -14.43
C SER A 197 10.98 -3.65 -14.21
N THR A 198 11.84 -4.40 -14.87
CA THR A 198 13.29 -4.19 -14.84
C THR A 198 13.81 -3.93 -16.25
N SER A 199 14.55 -2.84 -16.42
CA SER A 199 15.27 -2.52 -17.66
C SER A 199 16.77 -2.40 -17.36
N SER A 200 17.58 -2.81 -18.34
CA SER A 200 19.05 -2.76 -18.29
C SER A 200 19.54 -1.71 -19.27
#